data_AF-A0A7R9C4Z9-F1
#
_entry.id   AF-A0A7R9C4Z9-F1
#
_cell.length_a   1.000
_cell.length_b   1.000
_cell.length_c   1.000
_cell.angle_alpha   90.00
_cell.angle_beta   90.00
_cell.angle_gamma   90.00
#
_symmetry.space_group_name_H-M   'P 1'
#
loop_
_entity.id
_entity.type
_entity.pdbx_description
1 polymer ?
#
loop_
_entity_poly.entity_id
_entity_poly.type
_entity_poly.pdbx_seq_one_letter_code
_entity_poly.pdbx_strand_id
1 'polypeptide(L)'
;MAGGSKRPTGSSDGCSNPPFLIGVTGGTASGKSTVCHRIMEMLGQNNVAEHQRKVVCISQDSFYKELTDSGNKSKAIKGLYNFDHPGEKFFRGE
;
A
#
# COMPACT_ATOMS: atom_id res chain seq x y z
N MET A 1 31.01 -18.72 10.86
CA MET A 1 30.80 -17.69 11.90
C MET A 1 29.59 -16.85 11.48
N ALA A 2 28.48 -16.95 12.22
CA ALA A 2 27.23 -16.28 11.89
C ALA A 2 27.31 -14.78 12.26
N GLY A 3 27.08 -13.90 11.27
CA GLY A 3 26.95 -12.46 11.50
C GLY A 3 25.58 -12.16 12.12
N GLY A 4 25.56 -11.94 13.43
CA GLY A 4 24.37 -11.51 14.15
C GLY A 4 24.01 -10.06 13.79
N SER A 5 22.89 -9.87 13.12
CA SER A 5 22.28 -8.54 12.93
C SER A 5 21.74 -8.07 14.29
N LYS A 6 22.41 -7.09 14.91
CA LYS A 6 21.96 -6.46 16.17
C LYS A 6 20.69 -5.66 15.88
N ARG A 7 19.57 -6.05 16.50
CA ARG A 7 18.38 -5.19 16.61
C ARG A 7 18.68 -4.05 17.58
N PRO A 8 18.36 -2.79 17.25
CA PRO A 8 18.47 -1.69 18.20
C PRO A 8 17.44 -1.89 19.32
N THR A 9 17.93 -1.96 20.56
CA THR A 9 17.13 -1.93 21.77
C THR A 9 16.74 -0.49 22.05
N GLY A 10 15.48 -0.13 21.77
CA GLY A 10 14.95 1.21 22.00
C GLY A 10 14.77 1.49 23.50
N SER A 11 15.49 2.50 23.98
CA SER A 11 15.25 3.16 25.26
C SER A 11 13.92 3.92 25.22
N SER A 12 13.16 3.83 26.30
CA SER A 12 11.86 4.45 26.50
C SER A 12 12.00 5.95 26.78
N ASP A 13 11.80 6.77 25.75
CA ASP A 13 11.49 8.21 25.84
C ASP A 13 10.66 8.59 24.60
N GLY A 14 9.33 8.68 24.72
CA GLY A 14 8.44 9.35 23.76
C GLY A 14 8.64 9.08 22.26
N CYS A 15 9.21 7.95 21.86
CA CYS A 15 9.68 7.73 20.50
C CYS A 15 8.61 7.00 19.68
N SER A 16 8.02 7.71 18.72
CA SER A 16 7.26 7.07 17.65
C SER A 16 8.24 6.22 16.84
N ASN A 17 8.27 4.91 17.13
CA ASN A 17 9.01 3.97 16.30
C ASN A 17 8.62 4.20 14.83
N PRO A 18 9.60 4.29 13.90
CA PRO A 18 9.30 4.52 12.51
C PRO A 18 8.39 3.39 11.99
N PRO A 19 7.41 3.71 11.13
CA PRO A 19 6.51 2.71 10.60
C PRO A 19 7.30 1.67 9.79
N PHE A 20 6.92 0.41 9.95
CA PHE A 20 7.46 -0.69 9.15
C PHE A 20 6.63 -0.87 7.88
N LEU A 21 7.26 -0.81 6.71
CA LEU A 21 6.60 -0.95 5.41
C LEU A 21 6.79 -2.37 4.87
N ILE A 22 5.67 -3.00 4.50
CA ILE A 22 5.66 -4.31 3.82
C ILE A 22 5.10 -4.11 2.41
N GLY A 23 5.92 -4.34 1.40
CA GLY A 23 5.48 -4.34 0.01
C GLY A 23 4.86 -5.68 -0.39
N VAL A 24 3.60 -5.67 -0.81
CA VAL A 24 2.91 -6.85 -1.36
C VAL A 24 2.75 -6.66 -2.86
N THR A 25 3.42 -7.50 -3.66
CA THR A 25 3.42 -7.42 -5.14
C THR A 25 2.90 -8.71 -5.77
N GLY A 26 2.57 -8.67 -7.06
CA GLY A 26 2.06 -9.80 -7.83
C GLY A 26 1.08 -9.36 -8.93
N GLY A 27 0.83 -10.25 -9.89
CA GLY A 27 -0.08 -10.00 -11.02
C GLY A 27 -1.53 -9.77 -10.61
N THR A 28 -2.36 -9.31 -11.55
CA THR A 28 -3.79 -9.12 -11.34
C THR A 28 -4.46 -10.43 -10.90
N ALA A 29 -5.42 -10.34 -9.98
CA ALA A 29 -6.13 -11.47 -9.37
C ALA A 29 -5.27 -12.48 -8.56
N SER A 30 -4.01 -12.17 -8.24
CA SER A 30 -3.16 -13.03 -7.40
C SER A 30 -3.54 -13.06 -5.91
N GLY A 31 -4.57 -12.31 -5.49
CA GLY A 31 -5.04 -12.31 -4.09
C GLY A 31 -4.34 -11.32 -3.14
N LYS A 32 -3.57 -10.34 -3.64
CA LYS A 32 -2.88 -9.32 -2.81
C LYS A 32 -3.80 -8.65 -1.80
N SER A 33 -4.95 -8.14 -2.27
CA SER A 33 -5.95 -7.47 -1.43
C SER A 33 -6.54 -8.40 -0.37
N THR A 34 -6.76 -9.67 -0.74
CA THR A 34 -7.24 -10.72 0.18
C THR A 34 -6.23 -11.00 1.29
N VAL A 35 -4.94 -11.10 0.94
CA VAL A 35 -3.86 -11.30 1.92
C VAL A 35 -3.76 -10.10 2.87
N CYS A 36 -3.77 -8.88 2.35
CA CYS A 36 -3.75 -7.66 3.16
C CYS A 36 -4.94 -7.62 4.14
N HIS A 37 -6.15 -7.92 3.68
CA HIS A 37 -7.34 -7.98 4.52
C HIS A 37 -7.23 -9.06 5.61
N ARG A 38 -6.70 -10.23 5.26
CA ARG A 38 -6.51 -11.33 6.22
C ARG A 38 -5.48 -10.99 7.30
N ILE A 39 -4.41 -10.27 6.94
CA ILE A 39 -3.42 -9.79 7.92
C ILE A 39 -4.07 -8.81 8.90
N MET A 40 -4.88 -7.86 8.43
CA MET A 40 -5.61 -6.93 9.29
C MET A 40 -6.59 -7.65 10.23
N GLU A 41 -7.29 -8.67 9.72
CA GLU A 41 -8.19 -9.53 10.48
C GLU A 41 -7.44 -10.29 11.59
N MET A 42 -6.35 -10.97 11.25
CA MET A 42 -5.53 -11.72 12.22
C MET A 42 -4.91 -10.83 13.30
N LEU A 43 -4.61 -9.56 12.97
CA LEU A 43 -4.09 -8.57 13.91
C LEU A 43 -5.20 -7.83 14.68
N GLY A 44 -6.47 -8.18 14.48
CA GLY A 44 -7.62 -7.59 15.17
C GLY A 44 -7.85 -6.11 14.88
N GLN A 45 -7.29 -5.59 13.78
CA GLN A 45 -7.34 -4.15 13.46
C GLN A 45 -8.66 -3.71 12.82
N ASN A 46 -9.50 -4.66 12.39
CA ASN A 46 -10.77 -4.38 11.72
C ASN A 46 -11.78 -3.65 12.61
N ASN A 47 -11.75 -3.89 13.93
CA ASN A 47 -12.68 -3.30 14.90
C ASN A 47 -12.09 -2.11 15.68
N VAL A 48 -10.88 -1.69 15.34
CA VAL A 48 -10.20 -0.57 16.00
C VAL A 48 -10.54 0.72 15.26
N ALA A 49 -10.87 1.77 16.02
CA ALA A 49 -11.10 3.10 15.47
C ALA A 49 -9.89 3.54 14.63
N GLU A 50 -10.14 4.20 13.49
CA GLU A 50 -9.11 4.48 12.50
C GLU A 50 -7.86 5.19 13.07
N HIS A 51 -8.06 6.12 14.00
CA HIS A 51 -7.00 6.86 14.69
C HIS A 51 -6.18 6.04 15.70
N GLN A 52 -6.61 4.82 16.03
CA GLN A 52 -5.93 3.89 16.95
C GLN A 52 -5.36 2.67 16.22
N ARG A 53 -5.57 2.55 14.90
CA ARG A 53 -5.02 1.45 14.11
C ARG A 53 -3.50 1.56 14.06
N LYS A 54 -2.83 0.47 14.40
CA LYS A 54 -1.38 0.32 14.28
C LYS A 54 -0.96 -0.24 12.92
N VAL A 55 -1.91 -0.76 12.14
CA VAL A 55 -1.68 -1.31 10.80
C VAL A 55 -2.66 -0.69 9.82
N VAL A 56 -2.13 -0.22 8.70
CA VAL A 56 -2.89 0.35 7.60
C VAL A 56 -2.49 -0.38 6.31
N CYS A 57 -3.46 -0.66 5.46
CA CYS A 57 -3.25 -1.23 4.14
C CYS A 57 -3.48 -0.12 3.12
N ILE A 58 -2.47 0.13 2.31
CA ILE A 58 -2.49 1.13 1.24
C ILE A 58 -2.44 0.38 -0.07
N SER A 59 -3.43 0.59 -0.94
CA SER A 59 -3.48 -0.03 -2.27
C SER A 59 -2.82 0.88 -3.29
N GLN A 60 -2.10 0.29 -4.26
CA GLN A 60 -1.57 1.03 -5.39
C GLN A 60 -2.69 1.62 -6.28
N ASP A 61 -3.88 1.02 -6.23
CA ASP A 61 -5.06 1.46 -6.98
C ASP A 61 -5.58 2.82 -6.50
N SER A 62 -5.27 3.20 -5.25
CA SER A 62 -5.65 4.50 -4.69
C SER A 62 -4.85 5.67 -5.27
N PHE A 63 -3.77 5.40 -6.01
CA PHE A 63 -2.90 6.41 -6.61
C PHE A 63 -3.08 6.52 -8.12
N TYR A 64 -4.19 6.03 -8.68
CA TYR A 64 -4.51 6.31 -10.07
C TYR A 64 -4.72 7.79 -10.30
N LYS A 65 -4.14 8.31 -11.39
CA LYS A 65 -4.41 9.68 -11.82
C LYS A 65 -5.87 9.81 -12.24
N GLU A 66 -6.49 10.91 -11.83
CA GLU A 66 -7.78 11.27 -12.40
C GLU A 66 -7.62 11.49 -13.91
N LEU A 67 -8.51 10.87 -14.67
CA LEU A 67 -8.58 11.06 -16.12
C LEU A 67 -9.11 12.47 -16.38
N THR A 68 -8.27 13.50 -16.39
CA THR A 68 -8.70 14.88 -16.65
C THR A 68 -8.96 15.13 -18.13
N ASP A 69 -8.23 14.46 -19.01
CA ASP A 69 -8.38 14.56 -20.46
C ASP A 69 -9.62 13.79 -20.97
N SER A 70 -10.46 14.47 -21.74
CA SER A 70 -11.70 13.90 -22.31
C SER A 70 -11.44 12.75 -23.30
N GLY A 71 -10.30 12.77 -23.99
CA GLY A 71 -9.84 11.69 -24.86
C GLY A 71 -9.46 10.44 -24.07
N ASN A 72 -8.72 10.61 -22.96
CA ASN A 72 -8.36 9.51 -22.07
C ASN A 72 -9.58 8.88 -21.39
N LYS A 73 -10.55 9.69 -20.93
CA LYS A 73 -11.84 9.18 -20.45
C LYS A 73 -12.54 8.31 -21.49
N SER A 74 -12.58 8.77 -22.74
CA SER A 74 -13.22 8.04 -23.84
C SER A 74 -12.50 6.71 -24.15
N LYS A 75 -11.16 6.69 -24.07
CA LYS A 75 -10.36 5.46 -24.23
C LYS A 75 -10.60 4.49 -23.07
N ALA A 76 -10.69 4.99 -21.84
CA ALA A 76 -10.94 4.18 -20.66
C ALA A 76 -12.29 3.48 -20.72
N ILE A 77 -13.36 4.18 -21.11
CA ILE A 77 -14.69 3.61 -21.30
C ILE A 77 -14.69 2.48 -22.34
N LYS A 78 -13.86 2.60 -23.39
CA LYS A 78 -13.71 1.60 -24.46
C LYS A 78 -12.73 0.47 -24.11
N GLY A 79 -12.15 0.46 -22.91
CA GLY A 79 -11.12 -0.51 -22.52
C GLY A 79 -9.78 -0.36 -23.27
N LEU A 80 -9.57 0.77 -23.94
CA LEU A 80 -8.35 1.08 -24.72
C LEU A 80 -7.35 1.92 -23.92
N TYR A 81 -7.57 2.06 -22.61
CA TYR A 81 -6.67 2.77 -21.71
C TYR A 81 -5.88 1.77 -20.88
N ASN A 82 -4.55 1.91 -20.87
CA ASN A 82 -3.68 1.02 -20.13
C ASN A 82 -3.45 1.56 -18.71
N PHE A 83 -4.22 1.06 -17.74
CA PHE A 83 -4.07 1.39 -16.32
C PHE A 83 -2.84 0.74 -15.65
N ASP A 84 -2.09 -0.11 -16.34
CA ASP A 84 -0.86 -0.70 -15.78
C ASP A 84 0.40 0.06 -16.18
N HIS A 85 0.28 1.08 -17.03
CA HIS A 85 1.43 1.89 -17.43
C HIS A 85 1.93 2.73 -16.22
N PRO A 86 3.24 2.73 -15.92
CA PRO A 86 3.79 3.43 -14.74
C PRO A 86 3.53 4.94 -14.77
N GLY A 87 3.30 5.53 -15.96
CA GLY A 87 2.91 6.93 -16.13
C GLY A 87 1.52 7.29 -15.59
N GLU A 88 0.66 6.31 -15.32
CA GLU A 88 -0.74 6.54 -14.88
C GLU A 88 -0.91 6.58 -13.36
N LYS A 89 0.17 6.30 -12.62
CA LYS A 89 0.15 6.31 -11.15
C LYS A 89 0.79 7.61 -10.66
N PHE A 90 0.11 8.29 -9.73
CA PHE A 90 0.59 9.49 -9.05
C PHE A 90 1.51 9.06 -7.90
N PHE A 91 2.73 8.67 -8.22
CA PHE A 91 3.80 8.44 -7.25
C PHE A 91 4.97 9.34 -7.64
N ARG A 92 4.95 10.60 -7.21
CA ARG A 92 6.15 11.46 -7.23
C ARG A 92 6.89 11.25 -5.92
N GLY A 93 8.13 10.77 -6.01
CA GLY A 93 9.05 10.71 -4.87
C GLY A 93 9.73 12.05 -4.64
N GLU A 94 8.95 13.09 -4.39
CA GLU A 94 9.43 14.40 -3.93
C GLU A 94 8.92 14.70 -2.53
#